data_AF-A0A962RS15-F1
#
_entry.id   AF-A0A962RS15-F1
#
_cell.length_a   1.000
_cell.length_b   1.000
_cell.length_c   1.000
_cell.angle_alpha   90.00
_cell.angle_beta   90.00
_cell.angle_gamma   90.00
#
_symmetry.space_group_name_H-M   'P 1'
#
loop_
_entity.id
_entity.type
_entity.pdbx_description
1 polymer ?
#
loop_
_entity_poly.entity_id
_entity_poly.type
_entity_poly.pdbx_seq_one_letter_code
_entity_poly.pdbx_strand_id
1 'polypeptide(L)'
;MNADPCARYARLDDGRVVFDVAVDGVEDLFNNFERGMPYGRRDLAPDVADYLAECAHETGVLPFVLRIRFARPPPPVDARRIEHAVSSFFVYLATTERTAMASMARKSLVLFLLGLTLLFAAVGLNQWLGAERSVVGDVFGEGVTVAAWVALWEALATFIVEWSPHRRALATYRRLAAAEVLLEAD
;
A
#
# COMPACT_ATOMS: atom_id res chain seq x y z
N MET A 1 -25.01 6.31 -1.17
CA MET A 1 -25.13 6.81 0.21
C MET A 1 -23.70 7.10 0.66
N ASN A 2 -23.20 8.30 0.35
CA ASN A 2 -21.84 8.71 0.70
C ASN A 2 -21.87 9.15 2.16
N ALA A 3 -21.48 8.28 3.08
CA ALA A 3 -21.09 8.75 4.40
C ALA A 3 -19.90 9.68 4.20
N ASP A 4 -20.03 10.94 4.59
CA ASP A 4 -18.90 11.87 4.59
C ASP A 4 -17.91 11.34 5.64
N PRO A 5 -16.74 10.81 5.24
CA PRO A 5 -15.76 10.28 6.19
C PRO A 5 -15.34 11.36 7.21
N CYS A 6 -15.52 12.65 6.89
CA CYS A 6 -15.23 13.74 7.80
C CYS A 6 -16.17 13.87 8.98
N ALA A 7 -17.38 13.30 8.94
CA ALA A 7 -18.37 13.49 10.01
C ALA A 7 -17.92 12.88 11.35
N ARG A 8 -16.97 11.93 11.30
CA ARG A 8 -16.40 11.27 12.49
C ARG A 8 -15.22 12.02 13.09
N TYR A 9 -14.52 12.84 12.30
CA TYR A 9 -13.25 13.45 12.71
C TYR A 9 -13.44 14.92 13.09
N ALA A 10 -12.72 15.36 14.13
CA ALA A 10 -12.62 16.77 14.43
C ALA A 10 -11.90 17.52 13.29
N ARG A 11 -12.16 18.81 13.16
CA ARG A 11 -11.45 19.69 12.23
C ARG A 11 -10.79 20.83 12.98
N LEU A 12 -9.60 21.23 12.55
CA LEU A 12 -9.01 22.49 12.96
C LEU A 12 -9.75 23.65 12.31
N ASP A 13 -9.57 24.84 12.89
CA ASP A 13 -10.09 26.10 12.35
C ASP A 13 -9.61 26.38 10.92
N ASP A 14 -8.47 25.80 10.51
CA ASP A 14 -7.91 25.88 9.17
C ASP A 14 -8.51 24.87 8.16
N GLY A 15 -9.46 24.04 8.60
CA GLY A 15 -10.17 23.06 7.78
C GLY A 15 -9.48 21.71 7.64
N ARG A 16 -8.32 21.49 8.27
CA ARG A 16 -7.65 20.18 8.30
C ARG A 16 -8.36 19.19 9.22
N VAL A 17 -8.39 17.93 8.81
CA VAL A 17 -8.95 16.83 9.60
C VAL A 17 -7.98 16.43 10.70
N VAL A 18 -8.48 16.14 11.90
CA VAL A 18 -7.67 15.67 13.03
C VAL A 18 -7.79 14.15 13.15
N PHE A 19 -6.64 13.47 13.14
CA PHE A 19 -6.57 12.07 13.55
C PHE A 19 -6.14 12.03 15.01
N ASP A 20 -7.13 11.84 15.88
CA ASP A 20 -6.94 11.79 17.32
C ASP A 20 -6.51 10.40 17.79
N VAL A 21 -5.36 10.33 18.46
CA VAL A 21 -4.84 9.14 19.14
C VAL A 21 -4.60 9.51 20.60
N ALA A 22 -5.20 8.78 21.54
CA ALA A 22 -4.99 8.96 22.96
C ALA A 22 -4.19 7.78 23.53
N VAL A 23 -3.12 8.07 24.26
CA VAL A 23 -2.24 7.07 24.89
C VAL A 23 -1.91 7.46 26.33
N ASP A 24 -1.75 6.48 27.22
CA ASP A 24 -1.45 6.73 28.64
C ASP A 24 -0.02 7.27 28.84
N GLY A 25 0.91 6.88 27.97
CA GLY A 25 2.26 7.39 27.93
C GLY A 25 2.96 7.15 26.58
N VAL A 26 4.16 7.73 26.45
CA VAL A 26 4.98 7.61 25.23
C VAL A 26 5.29 6.16 24.87
N GLU A 27 5.42 5.28 25.87
CA GLU A 27 5.72 3.87 25.65
C GLU A 27 4.60 3.14 24.91
N ASP A 28 3.34 3.53 25.12
CA ASP A 28 2.16 2.88 24.51
C ASP A 28 1.95 3.31 23.05
N LEU A 29 2.61 4.41 22.62
CA LEU A 29 2.65 4.81 21.22
C LEU A 29 3.55 3.89 20.38
N PHE A 30 4.55 3.27 21.01
CA PHE A 30 5.61 2.51 20.33
C PHE A 30 5.48 1.02 20.58
N ASN A 31 6.18 0.24 19.74
CA ASN A 31 6.22 -1.19 19.88
C ASN A 31 6.87 -1.61 21.22
N ASN A 32 6.19 -2.51 21.94
CA ASN A 32 6.63 -3.05 23.22
C ASN A 32 7.99 -3.75 23.18
N PHE A 33 8.41 -4.25 22.02
CA PHE A 33 9.72 -4.89 21.84
C PHE A 33 10.90 -3.91 21.87
N GLU A 34 10.67 -2.60 21.80
CA GLU A 34 11.70 -1.58 21.59
C GLU A 34 11.93 -0.65 22.78
N ARG A 35 11.45 -1.03 23.97
CA ARG A 35 11.54 -0.25 25.22
C ARG A 35 12.95 0.21 25.60
N GLY A 36 14.01 -0.39 25.03
CA GLY A 36 15.42 -0.01 25.26
C GLY A 36 16.02 0.98 24.24
N MET A 37 15.31 1.33 23.16
CA MET A 37 15.84 2.21 22.11
C MET A 37 15.47 3.68 22.33
N PRO A 38 16.25 4.65 21.81
CA PRO A 38 15.82 6.04 21.77
C PRO A 38 14.54 6.20 20.95
N TYR A 39 13.59 7.04 21.39
CA TYR A 39 12.28 7.23 20.74
C TYR A 39 12.36 7.47 19.23
N GLY A 40 13.33 8.26 18.77
CA GLY A 40 13.50 8.56 17.34
C GLY A 40 13.89 7.38 16.43
N ARG A 41 14.10 6.19 16.99
CA ARG A 41 14.37 4.94 16.26
C ARG A 41 13.32 3.86 16.50
N ARG A 42 12.26 4.18 17.25
CA ARG A 42 11.22 3.21 17.56
C ARG A 42 10.14 3.21 16.50
N ASP A 43 9.63 2.02 16.25
CA ASP A 43 8.48 1.76 15.42
C ASP A 43 7.19 1.99 16.21
N LEU A 44 6.20 2.57 15.53
CA LEU A 44 4.86 2.73 16.09
C LEU A 44 4.27 1.36 16.46
N ALA A 45 3.43 1.34 17.49
CA ALA A 45 2.64 0.15 17.79
C ALA A 45 1.75 -0.20 16.58
N PRO A 46 1.63 -1.49 16.20
CA PRO A 46 0.90 -1.89 14.98
C PRO A 46 -0.55 -1.41 14.94
N ASP A 47 -1.24 -1.45 16.08
CA ASP A 47 -2.60 -0.96 16.26
C ASP A 47 -2.73 0.55 16.00
N VAL A 48 -1.77 1.35 16.48
CA VAL A 48 -1.73 2.79 16.20
C VAL A 48 -1.48 3.04 14.71
N ALA A 49 -0.54 2.32 14.12
CA ALA A 49 -0.22 2.45 12.69
C ALA A 49 -1.43 2.10 11.80
N ASP A 50 -2.11 0.99 12.10
CA ASP A 50 -3.29 0.52 11.37
C ASP A 50 -4.44 1.51 11.49
N TYR A 51 -4.71 2.02 12.70
CA TYR A 51 -5.72 3.07 12.92
C TYR A 51 -5.44 4.32 12.09
N LEU A 52 -4.19 4.81 12.09
CA LEU A 52 -3.81 6.00 11.32
C LEU A 52 -3.91 5.77 9.82
N ALA A 53 -3.54 4.57 9.35
CA ALA A 53 -3.68 4.17 7.95
C ALA A 53 -5.15 4.12 7.52
N GLU A 54 -6.03 3.57 8.36
CA GLU A 54 -7.48 3.53 8.12
C GLU A 54 -8.06 4.95 8.07
N CYS A 55 -7.70 5.82 9.03
CA CYS A 55 -8.13 7.21 9.04
C CYS A 55 -7.70 7.98 7.78
N ALA A 56 -6.44 7.80 7.37
CA ALA A 56 -5.90 8.41 6.16
C ALA A 56 -6.56 7.87 4.88
N HIS A 57 -6.99 6.60 4.89
CA HIS A 57 -7.74 5.97 3.82
C HIS A 57 -9.15 6.55 3.71
N GLU A 58 -9.89 6.61 4.83
CA GLU A 58 -11.25 7.18 4.88
C GLU A 58 -11.26 8.65 4.45
N THR A 59 -10.28 9.43 4.90
CA THR A 59 -10.17 10.87 4.63
C THR A 59 -9.89 11.19 3.15
N GLY A 60 -9.50 10.20 2.35
CA GLY A 60 -9.27 10.38 0.92
C GLY A 60 -8.15 11.38 0.66
N VAL A 61 -8.43 12.51 -0.01
CA VAL A 61 -7.41 13.52 -0.39
C VAL A 61 -7.33 14.73 0.54
N LEU A 62 -8.14 14.78 1.60
CA LEU A 62 -8.21 15.96 2.45
C LEU A 62 -6.91 16.14 3.27
N PRO A 63 -6.53 17.39 3.58
CA PRO A 63 -5.39 17.64 4.44
C PRO A 63 -5.75 17.26 5.89
N PHE A 64 -4.78 16.68 6.60
CA PHE A 64 -4.98 16.22 7.97
C PHE A 64 -3.75 16.48 8.83
N VAL A 65 -3.94 16.41 10.14
CA VAL A 65 -2.89 16.43 11.16
C VAL A 65 -3.07 15.26 12.11
N LEU A 66 -1.96 14.81 12.69
CA LEU A 66 -1.96 13.75 13.69
C LEU A 66 -1.93 14.39 15.06
N ARG A 67 -2.98 14.22 15.88
CA ARG A 67 -3.00 14.71 17.25
C ARG A 67 -2.81 13.54 18.19
N ILE A 68 -1.70 13.56 18.93
CA ILE A 68 -1.38 12.54 19.93
C ILE A 68 -1.58 13.16 21.31
N ARG A 69 -2.59 12.68 22.03
CA ARG A 69 -2.87 13.07 23.42
C ARG A 69 -2.19 12.12 24.38
N PHE A 70 -1.48 12.69 25.35
CA PHE A 70 -0.85 11.94 26.42
C PHE A 70 -1.51 12.28 27.75
N ALA A 71 -1.93 11.25 28.51
CA ALA A 71 -2.32 11.43 29.91
C ALA A 71 -1.16 11.95 30.76
N ARG A 72 0.09 11.64 30.38
CA ARG A 72 1.32 12.19 30.98
C ARG A 72 2.19 12.81 29.88
N PRO A 73 2.27 14.16 29.80
CA PRO A 73 2.95 14.82 28.69
C PRO A 73 4.46 14.54 28.70
N PRO A 74 5.06 14.26 27.52
CA PRO A 74 6.50 14.06 27.41
C PRO A 74 7.29 15.37 27.59
N PRO A 75 8.58 15.30 27.99
CA PRO A 75 9.48 16.44 27.95
C PRO A 75 9.63 16.99 26.51
N PRO A 76 9.88 18.31 26.33
CA PRO A 76 10.04 18.92 25.00
C PRO A 76 11.16 18.31 24.14
N VAL A 77 12.19 17.75 24.77
CA VAL A 77 13.30 17.05 24.09
C VAL A 77 12.82 15.76 23.42
N ASP A 78 11.79 15.12 23.99
CA ASP A 78 11.23 13.87 23.47
C ASP A 78 10.13 14.14 22.44
N ALA A 79 9.46 15.29 22.48
CA ALA A 79 8.47 15.70 21.48
C ALA A 79 9.01 15.61 20.04
N ARG A 80 10.13 16.29 19.74
CA ARG A 80 10.76 16.22 18.41
C ARG A 80 11.21 14.82 18.02
N ARG A 81 11.59 14.00 19.01
CA ARG A 81 12.00 12.61 18.76
C ARG A 81 10.80 11.75 18.41
N ILE A 82 9.65 11.98 19.04
CA ILE A 82 8.38 11.30 18.73
C ILE A 82 7.91 11.69 17.32
N GLU A 83 7.89 12.98 16.99
CA GLU A 83 7.55 13.45 15.65
C GLU A 83 8.43 12.80 14.57
N HIS A 84 9.74 12.78 14.80
CA HIS A 84 10.69 12.13 13.90
C HIS A 84 10.44 10.61 13.80
N ALA A 85 10.15 9.94 14.93
CA ALA A 85 9.86 8.51 14.96
C ALA A 85 8.64 8.17 14.09
N VAL A 86 7.53 8.89 14.30
CA VAL A 86 6.28 8.75 13.53
C VAL A 86 6.55 8.92 12.04
N SER A 87 7.21 10.02 11.65
CA SER A 87 7.54 10.27 10.25
C SER A 87 8.44 9.18 9.67
N SER A 88 9.50 8.79 10.40
CA SER A 88 10.47 7.79 9.95
C SER A 88 9.85 6.41 9.76
N PHE A 89 8.91 6.02 10.61
CA PHE A 89 8.19 4.75 10.53
C PHE A 89 7.32 4.69 9.26
N PHE A 90 6.56 5.75 8.97
CA PHE A 90 5.76 5.79 7.73
C PHE A 90 6.62 5.93 6.47
N VAL A 91 7.78 6.59 6.54
CA VAL A 91 8.77 6.54 5.45
C VAL A 91 9.24 5.10 5.24
N TYR A 92 9.57 4.38 6.29
CA TYR A 92 9.97 2.97 6.22
C TYR A 92 8.88 2.13 5.56
N LEU A 93 7.63 2.18 6.02
CA LEU A 93 6.50 1.48 5.41
C LEU A 93 6.32 1.83 3.93
N ALA A 94 6.41 3.11 3.56
CA ALA A 94 6.34 3.55 2.17
C ALA A 94 7.49 2.99 1.31
N THR A 95 8.71 2.89 1.86
CA THR A 95 9.83 2.29 1.13
C THR A 95 9.67 0.79 0.94
N THR A 96 9.17 0.08 1.96
CA THR A 96 8.89 -1.36 1.91
C THR A 96 7.79 -1.70 0.91
N GLU A 97 6.70 -0.93 0.88
CA GLU A 97 5.66 -1.10 -0.15
C GLU A 97 6.20 -0.85 -1.56
N ARG A 98 7.03 0.19 -1.73
CA ARG A 98 7.62 0.50 -3.03
C ARG A 98 8.52 -0.62 -3.55
N THR A 99 9.32 -1.25 -2.67
CA THR A 99 10.17 -2.38 -3.08
C THR A 99 9.35 -3.63 -3.37
N ALA A 100 8.28 -3.89 -2.61
CA ALA A 100 7.33 -4.97 -2.89
C ALA A 100 6.67 -4.79 -4.25
N MET A 101 6.17 -3.58 -4.57
CA MET A 101 5.62 -3.23 -5.88
C MET A 101 6.61 -3.44 -7.01
N ALA A 102 7.88 -3.04 -6.85
CA ALA A 102 8.89 -3.23 -7.87
C ALA A 102 9.20 -4.72 -8.12
N SER A 103 9.24 -5.53 -7.06
CA SER A 103 9.41 -6.98 -7.15
C SER A 103 8.24 -7.63 -7.90
N MET A 104 7.03 -7.22 -7.57
CA MET A 104 5.80 -7.67 -8.20
C MET A 104 5.74 -7.30 -9.69
N ALA A 105 6.03 -6.04 -10.04
CA ALA A 105 6.13 -5.57 -11.43
C ALA A 105 7.07 -6.43 -12.25
N ARG A 106 8.23 -6.78 -11.68
CA ARG A 106 9.24 -7.59 -12.36
C ARG A 106 8.74 -9.01 -12.61
N LYS A 107 8.10 -9.65 -11.63
CA LYS A 107 7.50 -10.98 -11.78
C LYS A 107 6.41 -10.99 -12.84
N SER A 108 5.51 -10.01 -12.81
CA SER A 108 4.43 -9.89 -13.77
C SER A 108 4.93 -9.58 -15.18
N LEU A 109 5.99 -8.78 -15.32
CA LEU A 109 6.64 -8.56 -16.62
C LEU A 109 7.25 -9.85 -17.17
N VAL A 110 7.91 -10.66 -16.35
CA VAL A 110 8.47 -11.95 -16.77
C VAL A 110 7.35 -12.91 -17.22
N LEU A 111 6.26 -13.02 -16.46
CA LEU A 111 5.10 -13.83 -16.82
C LEU A 111 4.43 -13.34 -18.10
N PHE A 112 4.28 -12.03 -18.25
CA PHE A 112 3.73 -11.42 -19.46
C PHE A 112 4.59 -11.71 -20.69
N LEU A 113 5.92 -11.57 -20.58
CA LEU A 113 6.85 -11.92 -21.65
C LEU A 113 6.79 -13.43 -21.97
N LEU A 114 6.70 -14.30 -20.98
CA LEU A 114 6.55 -15.74 -21.19
C LEU A 114 5.26 -16.05 -21.97
N GLY A 115 4.12 -15.48 -21.55
CA GLY A 115 2.85 -15.61 -22.25
C GLY A 115 2.92 -15.08 -23.68
N LEU A 116 3.60 -13.95 -23.90
CA LEU A 116 3.82 -13.37 -25.21
C LEU A 116 4.68 -14.29 -26.09
N THR A 117 5.74 -14.90 -25.55
CA THR A 117 6.59 -15.85 -26.31
C THR A 117 5.82 -17.10 -26.71
N LEU A 118 4.96 -17.64 -25.83
CA LEU A 118 4.10 -18.78 -26.15
C LEU A 118 3.08 -18.43 -27.24
N LEU A 119 2.50 -17.23 -27.18
CA LEU A 119 1.57 -16.74 -28.22
C LEU A 119 2.27 -16.64 -29.58
N PHE A 120 3.46 -16.02 -29.63
CA PHE A 120 4.25 -15.93 -30.87
C PHE A 120 4.67 -17.31 -31.38
N ALA A 121 5.04 -18.24 -30.49
CA ALA A 121 5.38 -19.60 -30.87
C ALA A 121 4.17 -20.36 -31.45
N ALA A 122 2.99 -20.21 -30.86
CA ALA A 122 1.75 -20.82 -31.37
C ALA A 122 1.39 -20.29 -32.76
N VAL A 123 1.44 -18.96 -32.95
CA VAL A 123 1.19 -18.33 -34.27
C VAL A 123 2.27 -18.71 -35.29
N GLY A 124 3.53 -18.81 -34.86
CA GLY A 124 4.64 -19.25 -35.71
C GLY A 124 4.50 -20.71 -36.16
N LEU A 125 4.19 -21.62 -35.25
CA LEU A 125 3.90 -23.03 -35.54
C LEU A 125 2.73 -23.16 -36.51
N ASN A 126 1.68 -22.36 -36.31
CA ASN A 126 0.49 -22.39 -37.15
C ASN A 126 0.79 -21.92 -38.59
N GLN A 127 1.68 -20.94 -38.75
CA GLN A 127 2.15 -20.51 -40.08
C GLN A 127 3.12 -21.51 -40.72
N TRP A 128 3.94 -22.20 -39.93
CA TRP A 128 4.96 -23.14 -40.44
C TRP A 128 4.37 -24.47 -40.92
N LEU A 129 3.26 -24.91 -40.33
CA LEU A 129 2.61 -26.19 -40.67
C LEU A 129 1.86 -26.18 -42.02
N GLY A 130 1.64 -25.01 -42.64
CA GLY A 130 1.07 -24.92 -43.99
C GLY A 130 -0.33 -25.55 -44.15
N ALA A 131 -0.86 -25.56 -45.38
CA ALA A 131 -2.24 -25.94 -45.71
C ALA A 131 -2.58 -27.45 -45.55
N GLU A 132 -1.67 -28.28 -45.03
CA GLU A 132 -1.92 -29.70 -44.77
C GLU A 132 -2.56 -29.90 -43.39
N ARG A 133 -3.77 -29.35 -43.19
CA ARG A 133 -4.53 -29.52 -41.95
C ARG A 133 -5.41 -30.77 -42.01
N SER A 134 -5.15 -31.72 -41.11
CA SER A 134 -6.18 -32.67 -40.67
C SER A 134 -7.21 -31.92 -39.82
N VAL A 135 -8.51 -32.23 -39.98
CA VAL A 135 -9.64 -31.62 -39.23
C VAL A 135 -9.41 -31.65 -37.71
N VAL A 136 -8.69 -32.67 -37.21
CA VAL A 136 -8.34 -32.82 -35.79
C VAL A 136 -7.28 -31.79 -35.34
N GLY A 137 -6.34 -31.43 -36.23
CA GLY A 137 -5.32 -30.42 -35.96
C GLY A 137 -5.89 -29.01 -35.89
N ASP A 138 -6.95 -28.73 -36.66
CA ASP A 138 -7.63 -27.43 -36.63
C ASP A 138 -8.35 -27.19 -35.30
N VAL A 139 -9.11 -28.18 -34.82
CA VAL A 139 -9.85 -28.08 -33.55
C VAL A 139 -8.89 -27.96 -32.36
N PHE A 140 -7.79 -28.71 -32.35
CA PHE A 140 -6.77 -28.58 -31.32
C PHE A 140 -6.06 -27.23 -31.37
N GLY A 141 -5.74 -26.72 -32.57
CA GLY A 141 -5.10 -25.41 -32.74
C GLY A 141 -5.97 -24.25 -32.25
N GLU A 142 -7.27 -24.29 -32.53
CA GLU A 142 -8.23 -23.29 -32.01
C GLU A 142 -8.37 -23.38 -30.50
N GLY A 143 -8.52 -24.59 -29.94
CA GLY A 143 -8.60 -24.80 -28.49
C GLY A 143 -7.36 -24.30 -27.74
N VAL A 144 -6.15 -24.56 -28.27
CA VAL A 144 -4.89 -24.06 -27.70
C VAL A 144 -4.79 -22.54 -27.79
N THR A 145 -5.28 -21.94 -28.88
CA THR A 145 -5.28 -20.48 -29.06
C THR A 145 -6.21 -19.80 -28.05
N VAL A 146 -7.41 -20.34 -27.85
CA VAL A 146 -8.36 -19.84 -26.84
C VAL A 146 -7.78 -20.02 -25.43
N ALA A 147 -7.21 -21.17 -25.11
CA ALA A 147 -6.60 -21.42 -23.79
C ALA A 147 -5.40 -20.50 -23.52
N ALA A 148 -4.55 -20.26 -24.52
CA ALA A 148 -3.41 -19.35 -24.43
C ALA A 148 -3.86 -17.90 -24.20
N TRP A 149 -4.90 -17.44 -24.90
CA TRP A 149 -5.47 -16.12 -24.67
C TRP A 149 -6.12 -16.01 -23.29
N VAL A 150 -6.86 -17.04 -22.85
CA VAL A 150 -7.48 -17.10 -21.50
C VAL A 150 -6.43 -16.95 -20.41
N ALA A 151 -5.36 -17.73 -20.47
CA ALA A 151 -4.27 -17.64 -19.50
C ALA A 151 -3.56 -16.27 -19.53
N LEU A 152 -3.40 -15.67 -20.72
CA LEU A 152 -2.73 -14.38 -20.88
C LEU A 152 -3.53 -13.23 -20.27
N TRP A 153 -4.85 -13.16 -20.51
CA TRP A 153 -5.66 -12.08 -19.93
C TRP A 153 -5.85 -12.25 -18.42
N GLU A 154 -5.93 -13.48 -17.91
CA GLU A 154 -6.03 -13.74 -16.47
C GLU A 154 -4.76 -13.26 -15.74
N ALA A 155 -3.57 -13.57 -16.26
CA ALA A 155 -2.31 -13.06 -15.73
C ALA A 155 -2.25 -11.53 -15.74
N LEU A 156 -2.73 -10.89 -16.82
CA LEU A 156 -2.80 -9.44 -16.93
C LEU A 156 -3.82 -8.83 -15.95
N ALA A 157 -4.99 -9.45 -15.79
CA ALA A 157 -6.04 -8.99 -14.89
C ALA A 157 -5.57 -9.04 -13.43
N THR A 158 -4.97 -10.15 -13.00
CA THR A 158 -4.38 -10.31 -11.66
C THR A 158 -3.34 -9.23 -11.40
N PHE A 159 -2.46 -8.96 -12.36
CA PHE A 159 -1.47 -7.89 -12.23
C PHE A 159 -2.12 -6.50 -12.02
N ILE A 160 -3.14 -6.15 -12.82
CA ILE A 160 -3.80 -4.85 -12.73
C ILE A 160 -4.56 -4.70 -11.39
N VAL A 161 -5.26 -5.76 -10.96
CA VAL A 161 -6.08 -5.75 -9.75
C VAL A 161 -5.19 -5.64 -8.50
N GLU A 162 -4.14 -6.44 -8.41
CA GLU A 162 -3.24 -6.43 -7.25
C GLU A 162 -2.34 -5.18 -7.20
N TRP A 163 -2.09 -4.49 -8.31
CA TRP A 163 -1.29 -3.26 -8.34
C TRP A 163 -1.98 -2.05 -7.68
N SER A 164 -3.29 -1.93 -7.84
CA SER A 164 -4.10 -0.84 -7.28
C SER A 164 -3.99 -0.69 -5.75
N PRO A 165 -4.19 -1.73 -4.92
CA PRO A 165 -4.09 -1.61 -3.46
C PRO A 165 -2.71 -1.18 -2.98
N HIS A 166 -1.62 -1.71 -3.54
CA HIS A 166 -0.26 -1.30 -3.17
C HIS A 166 0.03 0.17 -3.49
N ARG A 167 -0.43 0.67 -4.63
CA ARG A 167 -0.32 2.10 -4.96
C ARG A 167 -1.05 2.98 -3.95
N ARG A 168 -2.24 2.57 -3.51
CA ARG A 168 -3.05 3.31 -2.55
C ARG A 168 -2.41 3.30 -1.17
N ALA A 169 -1.90 2.16 -0.71
CA ALA A 169 -1.14 2.04 0.53
C ALA A 169 0.09 2.96 0.51
N LEU A 170 0.88 2.92 -0.58
CA LEU A 170 2.05 3.79 -0.75
C LEU A 170 1.70 5.29 -0.70
N ALA A 171 0.61 5.71 -1.33
CA ALA A 171 0.15 7.09 -1.28
C ALA A 171 -0.27 7.50 0.14
N THR A 172 -0.90 6.58 0.87
CA THR A 172 -1.36 6.78 2.25
C THR A 172 -0.18 6.94 3.20
N TYR A 173 0.79 6.02 3.17
CA TYR A 173 1.99 6.08 4.01
C TYR A 173 2.84 7.33 3.74
N ARG A 174 2.95 7.77 2.48
CA ARG A 174 3.64 9.03 2.16
C ARG A 174 2.97 10.25 2.75
N ARG A 175 1.63 10.26 2.78
CA ARG A 175 0.87 11.37 3.39
C ARG A 175 1.01 11.37 4.90
N LEU A 176 0.94 10.20 5.53
CA LEU A 176 1.18 10.05 6.97
C LEU A 176 2.61 10.45 7.37
N ALA A 177 3.60 10.09 6.56
CA ALA A 177 5.00 10.47 6.79
C ALA A 177 5.25 11.98 6.74
N ALA A 178 4.47 12.71 5.94
CA ALA A 178 4.56 14.17 5.77
C ALA A 178 3.55 14.94 6.63
N ALA A 179 2.73 14.25 7.42
CA ALA A 179 1.72 14.88 8.24
C ALA A 179 2.35 15.63 9.40
N GLU A 180 1.75 16.77 9.76
CA GLU A 180 2.11 17.49 10.97
C GLU A 180 1.62 16.71 12.19
N VAL A 181 2.48 16.57 13.19
CA VAL A 181 2.20 15.87 14.44
C VAL A 181 2.06 16.90 15.55
N LEU A 182 0.88 16.97 16.16
CA LEU A 182 0.55 17.83 17.30
C LEU A 182 0.54 16.95 18.56
N LEU A 183 1.36 17.31 19.54
CA LEU A 183 1.40 16.62 20.83
C LEU A 183 0.66 17.47 21.87
N GLU A 184 -0.38 16.90 22.46
CA GLU A 184 -1.22 17.59 23.46
C GLU A 184 -1.29 16.78 24.76
N ALA A 185 -1.54 17.46 25.87
CA ALA A 185 -1.91 16.79 27.13
C ALA A 185 -3.42 16.55 27.12
N ASP A 186 -3.86 15.40 27.65
CA ASP A 186 -5.28 15.07 27.82
C ASP A 186 -5.95 15.92 28.92
#